data_AF-A0A6G9SPI2-F1
#
_entry.id   AF-A0A6G9SPI2-F1
#
_cell.length_a   1.000
_cell.length_b   1.000
_cell.length_c   1.000
_cell.angle_alpha   90.00
_cell.angle_beta   90.00
_cell.angle_gamma   90.00
#
_symmetry.space_group_name_H-M   'P 1'
#
loop_
_entity.id
_entity.type
_entity.pdbx_description
1 polymer ?
#
loop_
_entity_poly.entity_id
_entity_poly.type
_entity_poly.pdbx_seq_one_letter_code
_entity_poly.pdbx_strand_id
1 'polypeptide(L)'
;MNLLIATLATFIQIYTVLLIVRVLLTWFPNIDFYSQPFAALAQITDPYLNLFRSIIPPLGGMDFSPILAFLVLQLAGDWLLPTLQSLFNYM
;
A
#
# COMPACT_ATOMS: atom_id res chain seq x y z
N MET A 1 -23.32 -4.79 -7.57
CA MET A 1 -22.25 -5.22 -6.64
C MET A 1 -20.90 -5.34 -7.34
N ASN A 2 -20.84 -5.98 -8.51
CA ASN A 2 -19.58 -6.21 -9.24
C ASN A 2 -18.76 -4.95 -9.54
N LEU A 3 -19.41 -3.82 -9.87
CA LEU A 3 -18.72 -2.55 -10.10
C LEU A 3 -17.98 -2.06 -8.84
N LEU A 4 -18.58 -2.20 -7.65
CA LEU A 4 -17.96 -1.79 -6.38
C LEU A 4 -16.73 -2.65 -6.07
N ILE A 5 -16.81 -3.95 -6.32
CA ILE A 5 -15.69 -4.86 -6.10
C ILE A 5 -14.57 -4.59 -7.11
N ALA A 6 -14.91 -4.33 -8.37
CA ALA A 6 -13.93 -4.02 -9.41
C ALA A 6 -13.21 -2.68 -9.15
N THR A 7 -13.92 -1.65 -8.68
CA THR A 7 -13.27 -0.38 -8.30
C THR A 7 -12.36 -0.55 -7.09
N LEU A 8 -12.75 -1.36 -6.10
CA LEU A 8 -11.92 -1.65 -4.94
C LEU A 8 -10.68 -2.48 -5.31
N ALA A 9 -10.82 -3.45 -6.21
CA ALA A 9 -9.71 -4.21 -6.77
C ALA A 9 -8.70 -3.30 -7.49
N THR A 10 -9.20 -2.41 -8.35
CA THR A 10 -8.37 -1.44 -9.07
C THR A 10 -7.67 -0.49 -8.10
N PHE A 11 -8.36 -0.02 -7.07
CA PHE A 11 -7.79 0.84 -6.05
C PHE A 11 -6.64 0.15 -5.30
N ILE A 12 -6.83 -1.09 -4.83
CA ILE A 12 -5.77 -1.86 -4.15
C ILE A 12 -4.56 -2.04 -5.07
N GLN A 13 -4.77 -2.32 -6.35
CA GLN A 13 -3.70 -2.47 -7.34
C GLN A 13 -2.90 -1.17 -7.50
N ILE A 14 -3.59 -0.04 -7.75
CA ILE A 14 -2.95 1.27 -7.89
C ILE A 14 -2.19 1.64 -6.62
N TYR A 15 -2.81 1.44 -5.46
CA TYR A 15 -2.19 1.75 -4.17
C TYR A 15 -0.94 0.91 -3.91
N THR A 16 -0.96 -0.37 -4.27
CA THR A 16 0.20 -1.25 -4.20
C THR A 16 1.35 -0.73 -5.06
N VAL A 17 1.07 -0.30 -6.30
CA VAL A 17 2.09 0.31 -7.16
C VAL A 17 2.66 1.60 -6.56
N LEU A 18 1.81 2.46 -5.99
CA LEU A 18 2.27 3.68 -5.31
C LEU A 18 3.22 3.37 -4.14
N LEU A 19 2.90 2.34 -3.35
CA LEU A 19 3.80 1.89 -2.28
C LEU A 19 5.11 1.33 -2.81
N ILE A 20 5.08 0.53 -3.89
CA ILE A 20 6.32 0.03 -4.52
C ILE A 20 7.19 1.21 -4.94
N VAL A 21 6.61 2.21 -5.63
CA VAL A 21 7.32 3.42 -6.03
C VAL A 21 7.86 4.17 -4.81
N ARG A 22 7.06 4.36 -3.76
CA ARG A 22 7.48 5.02 -2.51
C ARG A 22 8.70 4.34 -1.91
N VAL A 23 8.70 3.02 -1.80
CA VAL A 23 9.79 2.23 -1.21
C VAL A 23 11.04 2.29 -2.07
N LEU A 24 10.90 2.08 -3.39
CA LEU A 24 12.04 2.20 -4.29
C LEU A 24 12.67 3.59 -4.23
N LEU A 25 11.85 4.65 -4.14
CA LEU A 25 12.35 6.02 -3.98
C LEU A 25 13.09 6.25 -2.65
N THR A 26 12.71 5.58 -1.56
CA THR A 26 13.45 5.69 -0.28
C THR A 26 14.87 5.13 -0.36
N TRP A 27 15.17 4.26 -1.33
CA TRP A 27 16.52 3.74 -1.53
C TRP A 27 17.45 4.79 -2.18
N PHE A 28 16.89 5.87 -2.74
CA PHE A 28 17.65 6.97 -3.31
C PHE A 28 17.78 8.11 -2.28
N PRO A 29 18.99 8.37 -1.74
CA PRO A 29 19.19 9.37 -0.68
C PRO A 29 18.98 10.82 -1.13
N ASN A 30 18.91 11.08 -2.44
CA ASN A 30 18.75 12.42 -3.03
C ASN A 30 17.28 12.83 -3.25
N ILE A 31 16.30 11.99 -2.89
CA ILE A 31 14.88 12.30 -3.09
C ILE A 31 14.35 13.13 -1.92
N ASP A 32 13.87 14.33 -2.25
CA ASP A 32 13.20 15.21 -1.29
C ASP A 32 11.68 14.94 -1.26
N PHE A 33 11.24 14.23 -0.23
CA PHE A 33 9.82 13.93 0.03
C PHE A 33 8.99 15.13 0.51
N TYR A 34 9.58 16.31 0.65
CA TYR A 34 8.85 17.56 0.92
C TYR A 34 8.56 18.34 -0.37
N SER A 35 9.19 17.97 -1.49
CA SER A 35 8.99 18.59 -2.81
C SER A 35 7.94 17.83 -3.64
N GLN A 36 7.18 18.55 -4.48
CA GLN A 36 6.26 17.91 -5.44
C GLN A 36 7.05 17.29 -6.60
N PRO A 37 6.66 16.10 -7.10
CA PRO A 37 5.44 15.34 -6.78
C PRO A 37 5.59 14.35 -5.60
N PHE A 38 6.78 14.21 -5.03
CA PHE A 38 7.07 13.19 -3.99
C PHE A 38 6.34 13.45 -2.67
N ALA A 39 6.07 14.71 -2.35
CA ALA A 39 5.27 15.09 -1.19
C ALA A 39 3.83 14.56 -1.27
N ALA A 40 3.20 14.60 -2.44
CA ALA A 40 1.87 14.01 -2.63
C ALA A 40 1.91 12.48 -2.44
N LEU A 41 2.94 11.82 -2.98
CA LEU A 41 3.13 10.38 -2.79
C LEU A 41 3.31 10.03 -1.30
N ALA A 42 4.15 10.77 -0.58
CA ALA A 42 4.37 10.59 0.85
C ALA A 42 3.07 10.81 1.64
N GLN A 43 2.31 11.86 1.35
CA GLN A 43 1.03 12.12 2.03
C GLN A 43 0.00 10.99 1.86
N ILE A 44 -0.02 10.33 0.70
CA ILE A 44 -0.94 9.22 0.40
C ILE A 44 -0.47 7.90 1.03
N THR A 45 0.84 7.67 1.07
CA THR A 45 1.43 6.37 1.50
C THR A 45 1.83 6.33 2.97
N ASP A 46 2.25 7.46 3.54
CA ASP A 46 2.77 7.55 4.91
C ASP A 46 1.72 7.19 5.97
N PRO A 47 0.43 7.59 5.90
CA PRO A 47 -0.56 7.19 6.91
C PRO A 47 -0.66 5.66 7.04
N TYR A 48 -0.63 4.94 5.93
CA TYR A 48 -0.65 3.49 5.91
C TYR A 48 0.66 2.89 6.42
N LEU A 49 1.81 3.38 5.94
CA LEU A 49 3.12 2.90 6.37
C LEU A 49 3.37 3.18 7.87
N ASN A 50 2.89 4.29 8.40
CA ASN A 50 3.05 4.67 9.81
C ASN A 50 2.35 3.70 10.77
N LEU A 51 1.25 3.07 10.35
CA LEU A 51 0.61 1.99 11.11
C LEU A 51 1.57 0.82 11.34
N PHE A 52 2.37 0.48 10.32
CA PHE A 52 3.34 -0.63 10.39
C PHE A 52 4.69 -0.21 10.97
N ARG A 53 5.11 1.06 10.80
CA ARG A 53 6.32 1.61 11.44
C ARG A 53 6.24 1.60 12.97
N SER A 54 5.03 1.68 13.51
CA SER A 54 4.80 1.56 14.96
C SER A 54 5.05 0.14 15.48
N ILE A 55 4.95 -0.87 14.60
CA ILE A 55 5.17 -2.29 14.94
C ILE A 55 6.64 -2.67 14.72
N ILE A 56 7.23 -2.22 13.61
CA ILE A 56 8.64 -2.48 13.27
C ILE A 56 9.38 -1.15 13.21
N PRO A 57 10.19 -0.81 14.23
CA PRO A 57 11.03 0.38 14.17
C PRO A 57 12.06 0.26 13.02
N PRO A 58 12.45 1.37 12.39
CA PRO A 58 13.44 1.36 11.31
C PRO A 58 14.78 0.83 11.82
N LEU A 59 15.29 -0.24 11.19
CA LEU A 59 16.57 -0.83 11.53
C LEU A 59 17.64 -0.26 10.57
N GLY A 60 18.62 0.47 11.12
CA GLY A 60 19.76 0.96 10.34
C GLY A 60 19.42 2.02 9.29
N GLY A 61 18.36 2.82 9.49
CA GLY A 61 17.95 3.87 8.56
C GLY A 61 17.19 3.36 7.31
N MET A 62 16.94 2.05 7.23
CA MET A 62 16.12 1.43 6.19
C MET A 62 14.75 1.05 6.76
N ASP A 63 13.69 1.49 6.11
CA ASP A 63 12.32 1.17 6.50
C ASP A 63 11.95 -0.25 6.02
N PHE A 64 11.80 -1.18 6.97
CA PHE A 64 11.29 -2.55 6.71
C PHE A 64 9.76 -2.66 6.86
N SER A 65 9.11 -1.62 7.40
CA SER A 65 7.66 -1.52 7.49
C SER A 65 6.90 -1.79 6.18
N PRO A 66 7.44 -1.49 4.97
CA PRO A 66 6.72 -1.77 3.74
C PRO A 66 6.50 -3.25 3.48
N ILE A 67 7.35 -4.15 4.00
CA ILE A 67 7.21 -5.60 3.79
C ILE A 67 5.89 -6.10 4.40
N LEU A 68 5.60 -5.71 5.65
CA LEU A 68 4.33 -6.02 6.28
C LEU A 68 3.16 -5.32 5.58
N ALA A 69 3.37 -4.08 5.15
CA ALA A 69 2.37 -3.29 4.45
C ALA A 69 1.94 -3.95 3.13
N PHE A 70 2.89 -4.52 2.37
CA PHE A 70 2.62 -5.30 1.15
C PHE A 70 1.93 -6.62 1.46
N LEU A 71 2.36 -7.34 2.50
CA LEU A 71 1.73 -8.59 2.91
C LEU A 71 0.23 -8.39 3.18
N VAL A 72 -0.13 -7.34 3.92
CA VAL A 72 -1.53 -7.04 4.24
C VAL A 72 -2.33 -6.68 2.99
N LEU A 73 -1.78 -5.86 2.10
CA LEU A 73 -2.45 -5.52 0.83
C LEU A 73 -2.63 -6.73 -0.06
N GLN A 74 -1.64 -7.63 -0.10
CA GLN A 74 -1.70 -8.84 -0.88
C GLN A 74 -2.75 -9.81 -0.34
N LEU A 75 -2.84 -9.97 0.99
CA LEU A 75 -3.92 -10.74 1.61
C LEU A 75 -5.30 -10.13 1.30
N ALA A 76 -5.42 -8.79 1.29
CA ALA A 76 -6.66 -8.14 0.91
C ALA A 76 -7.01 -8.38 -0.58
N GLY A 77 -6.03 -8.31 -1.47
CA GLY A 77 -6.23 -8.52 -2.92
C GLY A 77 -6.57 -9.98 -3.27
N ASP A 78 -5.78 -10.92 -2.75
CA ASP A 78 -5.82 -12.32 -3.19
C ASP A 78 -6.85 -13.16 -2.42
N TRP A 79 -7.17 -12.80 -1.18
CA TRP A 79 -8.10 -13.58 -0.34
C TRP A 79 -9.41 -12.86 -0.08
N LEU A 80 -9.37 -11.60 0.36
CA LEU A 80 -10.58 -10.89 0.76
C LEU A 80 -11.48 -10.57 -0.45
N LEU A 81 -10.93 -10.00 -1.53
CA LEU A 81 -11.73 -9.59 -2.69
C LEU A 81 -12.46 -10.75 -3.39
N PRO A 82 -11.80 -11.88 -3.73
CA PRO A 82 -12.49 -13.00 -4.37
C PRO A 82 -13.53 -13.63 -3.44
N THR A 83 -13.23 -13.68 -2.13
CA THR A 83 -14.18 -14.20 -1.14
C THR A 83 -15.43 -13.33 -1.07
N LEU A 84 -15.27 -12.01 -0.96
CA LEU A 84 -16.40 -11.07 -0.98
C LEU A 84 -17.21 -11.20 -2.28
N GLN A 85 -16.54 -11.29 -3.44
CA GLN A 85 -17.20 -11.49 -4.71
C GLN A 85 -17.99 -12.80 -4.76
N SER A 86 -17.43 -13.89 -4.25
CA SER A 86 -18.12 -15.17 -4.18
C SER A 86 -19.38 -15.08 -3.31
N LEU A 87 -19.28 -14.50 -2.11
CA LEU A 87 -20.39 -14.32 -1.18
C LEU A 87 -21.53 -13.52 -1.83
N PHE A 88 -21.21 -12.42 -2.51
CA PHE A 88 -22.21 -11.61 -3.19
C PHE A 88 -22.81 -12.27 -4.43
N ASN A 89 -22.11 -13.21 -5.08
CA ASN A 89 -22.68 -13.99 -6.18
C ASN A 89 -23.65 -15.07 -5.69
N TYR A 90 -23.58 -15.46 -4.42
CA TYR A 90 -24.50 -16.41 -3.79
C TYR A 90 -25.74 -15.75 -3.15
N MET A 91 -25.78 -14.42 -3.07
CA MET A 91 -26.91 -13.61 -2.59
C MET A 91 -27.76 -13.12 -3.76
#